data_AF-A0A3M8QYT8-F1
#
_entry.id   AF-A0A3M8QYT8-F1
#
_cell.length_a   1.000
_cell.length_b   1.000
_cell.length_c   1.000
_cell.angle_alpha   90.00
_cell.angle_beta   90.00
_cell.angle_gamma   90.00
#
_symmetry.space_group_name_H-M   'P 1'
#
loop_
_entity.id
_entity.type
_entity.pdbx_description
1 polymer ?
#
loop_
_entity_poly.entity_id
_entity_poly.type
_entity_poly.pdbx_seq_one_letter_code
_entity_poly.pdbx_strand_id
1 'polypeptide(L)'
;MTEKQTPYERLGGEEGVRRLVNRFYDLMGSEPQWQSPLRSIHPEDLSGSRERLFLFLSGWLGGPDLYVERFGHPRLRARHASFPVDDLARDQWMACMMRAMDEVQVPQDVRGDLTAALQRTADFMRNR
;
A
#
# COMPACT_ATOMS: atom_id res chain seq x y z
N MET A 1 -10.19 20.30 -23.51
CA MET A 1 -9.39 19.07 -23.35
C MET A 1 -9.78 18.52 -22.00
N THR A 2 -10.39 17.33 -21.93
CA THR A 2 -10.67 16.68 -20.65
C THR A 2 -9.35 16.19 -20.08
N GLU A 3 -8.83 16.86 -19.04
CA GLU A 3 -7.65 16.38 -18.33
C GLU A 3 -7.93 14.99 -17.76
N LYS A 4 -6.98 14.07 -17.97
CA LYS A 4 -7.09 12.69 -17.54
C LYS A 4 -6.84 12.67 -16.03
N GLN A 5 -7.89 12.40 -15.24
CA GLN A 5 -7.77 12.33 -13.78
C GLN A 5 -6.70 11.32 -13.34
N THR A 6 -5.90 11.71 -12.35
CA THR A 6 -4.90 10.86 -11.72
C THR A 6 -5.57 9.69 -10.98
N PRO A 7 -4.87 8.56 -10.76
CA PRO A 7 -5.35 7.50 -9.87
C PRO A 7 -5.73 8.02 -8.47
N TYR A 8 -5.00 9.00 -7.94
CA TYR A 8 -5.30 9.66 -6.67
C TYR A 8 -6.69 10.31 -6.68
N GLU A 9 -7.00 11.12 -7.70
CA GLU A 9 -8.31 11.77 -7.84
C GLU A 9 -9.43 10.74 -8.05
N ARG A 10 -9.20 9.73 -8.89
CA ARG A 10 -10.19 8.67 -9.16
C ARG A 10 -10.48 7.80 -7.94
N LEU A 11 -9.53 7.69 -6.99
CA LEU A 11 -9.73 7.00 -5.72
C LEU A 11 -10.52 7.84 -4.69
N GLY A 12 -10.77 9.12 -4.98
CA GLY A 12 -11.41 10.07 -4.07
C GLY A 12 -10.41 10.93 -3.28
N GLY A 13 -9.21 11.14 -3.81
CA GLY A 13 -8.19 11.98 -3.20
C GLY A 13 -7.69 11.46 -1.85
N GLU A 14 -7.38 12.39 -0.93
CA GLU A 14 -6.80 12.07 0.38
C GLU A 14 -7.67 11.09 1.15
N GLU A 15 -8.98 11.35 1.23
CA GLU A 15 -9.92 10.51 1.95
C GLU A 15 -9.97 9.10 1.36
N GLY A 16 -9.93 8.98 0.03
CA GLY A 16 -9.82 7.71 -0.69
C GLY A 16 -8.61 6.89 -0.26
N VAL A 17 -7.43 7.50 -0.33
CA VAL A 17 -6.17 6.83 0.05
C VAL A 17 -6.18 6.47 1.54
N ARG A 18 -6.61 7.37 2.42
CA ARG A 18 -6.69 7.09 3.86
C ARG A 18 -7.62 5.94 4.16
N ARG A 19 -8.83 5.89 3.57
CA ARG A 19 -9.76 4.76 3.76
C ARG A 19 -9.11 3.44 3.37
N LEU A 20 -8.47 3.38 2.20
CA LEU A 20 -7.81 2.17 1.72
C LEU A 20 -6.69 1.72 2.67
N VAL A 21 -5.79 2.64 3.03
CA VAL A 21 -4.64 2.35 3.90
C VAL A 21 -5.07 1.97 5.31
N ASN A 22 -6.07 2.66 5.86
CA ASN A 22 -6.64 2.30 7.16
C ASN A 22 -7.16 0.87 7.13
N ARG A 23 -8.00 0.55 6.13
CA ARG A 23 -8.59 -0.78 6.02
C ARG A 23 -7.54 -1.87 5.81
N PHE A 24 -6.50 -1.59 5.02
CA PHE A 24 -5.37 -2.50 4.82
C PHE A 24 -4.69 -2.88 6.14
N TYR A 25 -4.35 -1.89 6.99
CA TYR A 25 -3.70 -2.18 8.27
C TYR A 25 -4.67 -2.72 9.34
N ASP A 26 -5.95 -2.38 9.27
CA ASP A 26 -6.97 -2.99 10.13
C ASP A 26 -7.05 -4.49 9.86
N LEU A 27 -7.19 -4.88 8.58
CA LEU A 27 -7.19 -6.28 8.16
C LEU A 27 -5.91 -6.99 8.59
N MET A 28 -4.75 -6.43 8.28
CA MET A 28 -3.45 -7.00 8.65
C MET A 28 -3.32 -7.22 10.17
N GLY A 29 -3.87 -6.31 10.97
CA GLY A 29 -3.80 -6.36 12.42
C GLY A 29 -4.83 -7.27 13.09
N SER A 30 -5.99 -7.51 12.46
CA SER A 30 -7.10 -8.25 13.07
C SER A 30 -7.27 -9.68 12.58
N GLU A 31 -6.84 -10.01 11.35
CA GLU A 31 -7.15 -11.29 10.72
C GLU A 31 -6.01 -12.32 10.91
N PRO A 32 -6.29 -13.52 11.47
CA PRO A 32 -5.26 -14.54 11.72
C PRO A 32 -4.48 -14.97 10.48
N GLN A 33 -5.12 -14.93 9.31
CA GLN A 33 -4.50 -15.34 8.04
C GLN A 33 -3.32 -14.46 7.60
N TRP A 34 -3.20 -13.24 8.16
CA TRP A 34 -2.10 -12.33 7.87
C TRP A 34 -1.03 -12.32 8.98
N GLN A 35 -1.21 -13.11 10.04
CA GLN A 35 -0.36 -13.08 11.24
C GLN A 35 1.13 -13.37 10.94
N SER A 36 1.40 -14.26 9.99
CA SER A 36 2.77 -14.63 9.61
C SER A 36 2.81 -15.10 8.15
N PRO A 37 3.83 -14.71 7.36
CA PRO A 37 4.95 -13.84 7.74
C PRO A 37 4.65 -12.34 7.69
N LEU A 38 3.52 -11.89 7.13
CA LEU A 38 3.27 -10.47 6.90
C LEU A 38 3.19 -9.62 8.17
N ARG A 39 2.26 -9.90 9.08
CA ARG A 39 2.05 -9.09 10.28
C ARG A 39 3.23 -9.20 11.25
N SER A 40 3.91 -10.35 11.29
CA SER A 40 5.03 -10.61 12.20
C SER A 40 6.29 -9.79 11.89
N ILE A 41 6.47 -9.31 10.65
CA ILE A 41 7.57 -8.39 10.30
C ILE A 41 7.23 -6.91 10.54
N HIS A 42 5.99 -6.59 10.94
CA HIS A 42 5.57 -5.23 11.26
C HIS A 42 5.68 -4.95 12.78
N PRO A 43 5.89 -3.68 13.19
CA PRO A 43 5.85 -3.29 14.59
C PRO A 43 4.53 -3.66 15.28
N GLU A 44 4.53 -3.73 16.60
CA GLU A 44 3.29 -3.95 17.37
C GLU A 44 2.26 -2.84 17.10
N ASP A 45 2.70 -1.58 17.20
CA ASP A 45 1.89 -0.42 16.77
C ASP A 45 2.03 -0.16 15.27
N LEU A 46 0.92 -0.29 14.54
CA LEU A 46 0.84 -0.09 13.10
C LEU A 46 0.63 1.38 12.71
N SER A 47 0.42 2.31 13.65
CA SER A 47 0.12 3.72 13.38
C SER A 47 1.16 4.39 12.47
N GLY A 48 2.45 4.18 12.75
CA GLY A 48 3.54 4.72 11.95
C GLY A 48 3.67 4.08 10.56
N SER A 49 3.39 2.78 10.44
CA SER A 49 3.39 2.08 9.15
C SER A 49 2.22 2.54 8.28
N ARG A 50 1.06 2.77 8.90
CA ARG A 50 -0.15 3.33 8.29
C ARG A 50 0.09 4.72 7.72
N GLU A 51 0.61 5.65 8.52
CA GLU A 51 0.91 7.00 8.05
C GLU A 51 1.96 6.99 6.92
N ARG A 52 3.03 6.20 7.04
CA ARG A 52 4.05 6.11 5.98
C ARG A 52 3.50 5.59 4.66
N LEU A 53 2.62 4.58 4.69
CA LEU A 53 2.01 4.05 3.48
C LEU A 53 1.04 5.07 2.86
N PHE A 54 0.25 5.78 3.67
CA PHE A 54 -0.61 6.86 3.19
C PHE A 54 0.20 7.94 2.46
N LEU A 55 1.25 8.46 3.10
CA LEU A 55 2.09 9.50 2.51
C LEU A 55 2.73 9.02 1.20
N PHE A 56 3.19 7.76 1.18
CA PHE A 56 3.76 7.16 -0.02
C PHE A 56 2.74 7.07 -1.15
N LEU A 57 1.54 6.52 -0.88
CA LEU A 57 0.50 6.37 -1.88
C LEU A 57 -0.08 7.71 -2.36
N SER A 58 -0.07 8.75 -1.52
CA SER A 58 -0.45 10.11 -1.92
C SER A 58 0.36 10.56 -3.14
N GLY A 59 1.69 10.58 -3.03
CA GLY A 59 2.56 10.98 -4.14
C GLY A 59 2.60 9.96 -5.27
N TRP A 60 2.68 8.66 -4.92
CA TRP A 60 2.82 7.59 -5.91
C TRP A 60 1.60 7.45 -6.84
N LEU A 61 0.40 7.82 -6.38
CA LEU A 61 -0.82 7.83 -7.19
C LEU A 61 -1.04 9.13 -7.98
N GLY A 62 -0.10 10.08 -7.92
CA GLY A 62 -0.17 11.37 -8.60
C GLY A 62 -0.83 12.50 -7.80
N GLY A 63 -1.03 12.31 -6.49
CA GLY A 63 -1.42 13.38 -5.57
C GLY A 63 -0.20 14.14 -5.02
N PRO A 64 -0.36 14.85 -3.89
CA PRO A 64 0.75 15.57 -3.24
C PRO A 64 1.88 14.62 -2.81
N ASP A 65 3.13 15.01 -3.04
CA ASP A 65 4.32 14.18 -2.80
C ASP A 65 4.78 14.18 -1.33
N LEU A 66 3.82 13.93 -0.43
CA LEU A 66 3.97 14.06 1.02
C LEU A 66 5.08 13.17 1.60
N TYR A 67 5.35 12.02 0.98
CA TYR A 67 6.43 11.14 1.40
C TYR A 67 7.78 11.75 1.11
N VAL A 68 7.99 12.25 -0.10
CA VAL A 68 9.29 12.81 -0.51
C VAL A 68 9.57 14.10 0.24
N GLU A 69 8.57 14.93 0.45
CA GLU A 69 8.71 16.15 1.26
C GLU A 69 9.20 15.86 2.69
N ARG A 70 8.76 14.76 3.30
CA ARG A 70 9.10 14.40 4.68
C ARG A 70 10.34 13.50 4.82
N PHE A 71 10.57 12.61 3.86
CA PHE A 71 11.55 11.51 4.00
C PHE A 71 12.55 11.43 2.83
N GLY A 72 12.43 12.31 1.83
CA GLY A 72 13.22 12.28 0.61
C GLY A 72 12.87 11.08 -0.29
N HIS A 73 13.79 10.77 -1.21
CA HIS A 73 13.58 9.73 -2.21
C HIS A 73 13.14 8.38 -1.57
N PRO A 74 12.09 7.71 -2.11
CA PRO A 74 11.50 6.54 -1.45
C PRO A 74 12.47 5.40 -1.17
N ARG A 75 13.36 5.08 -2.14
CA ARG A 75 14.37 4.01 -2.05
C ARG A 75 13.78 2.71 -1.44
N LEU A 76 12.60 2.31 -1.94
CA LEU A 76 11.75 1.29 -1.31
C LEU A 76 12.52 -0.01 -1.01
N ARG A 77 13.24 -0.55 -2.00
CA ARG A 77 14.01 -1.80 -1.81
C ARG A 77 15.03 -1.71 -0.69
N ALA A 78 15.72 -0.58 -0.55
CA ALA A 78 16.68 -0.37 0.53
C ALA A 78 15.98 -0.30 1.91
N ARG A 79 14.79 0.31 1.98
CA ARG A 79 13.99 0.37 3.21
C ARG A 79 13.36 -0.96 3.60
N HIS A 80 13.15 -1.86 2.63
CA HIS A 80 12.63 -3.21 2.87
C HIS A 80 13.74 -4.26 3.07
N ALA A 81 15.02 -3.92 2.81
CA ALA A 81 16.14 -4.86 2.84
C ALA A 81 16.39 -5.52 4.21
N SER A 82 16.02 -4.84 5.31
CA SER A 82 16.20 -5.37 6.67
C SER A 82 15.12 -6.37 7.09
N PHE A 83 14.05 -6.54 6.30
CA PHE A 83 12.94 -7.45 6.60
C PHE A 83 12.96 -8.64 5.64
N PRO A 84 12.67 -9.87 6.12
CA PRO A 84 12.57 -11.03 5.24
C PRO A 84 11.28 -10.93 4.43
N VAL A 85 11.39 -10.53 3.16
CA VAL A 85 10.27 -10.50 2.22
C VAL A 85 10.45 -11.66 1.24
N ASP A 86 9.85 -12.80 1.60
CA ASP A 86 9.75 -13.98 0.74
C ASP A 86 8.48 -13.93 -0.13
N ASP A 87 8.26 -14.97 -0.94
CA ASP A 87 7.07 -15.07 -1.80
C ASP A 87 5.77 -15.07 -1.00
N LEU A 88 5.73 -15.72 0.16
CA LEU A 88 4.54 -15.80 1.00
C LEU A 88 4.19 -14.43 1.62
N ALA A 89 5.18 -13.68 2.10
CA ALA A 89 5.01 -12.33 2.61
C ALA A 89 4.50 -11.38 1.51
N ARG A 90 5.05 -11.50 0.30
CA ARG A 90 4.59 -10.75 -0.89
C ARG A 90 3.14 -11.09 -1.22
N ASP A 91 2.78 -12.37 -1.25
CA ASP A 91 1.43 -12.82 -1.57
C ASP A 91 0.40 -12.41 -0.51
N GLN A 92 0.74 -12.54 0.77
CA GLN A 92 -0.10 -12.04 1.86
C GLN A 92 -0.31 -10.54 1.79
N TRP A 93 0.75 -9.76 1.49
CA TRP A 93 0.64 -8.31 1.35
C TRP A 93 -0.34 -7.95 0.23
N MET A 94 -0.18 -8.58 -0.93
CA MET A 94 -1.07 -8.36 -2.08
C MET A 94 -2.50 -8.80 -1.79
N ALA A 95 -2.71 -9.96 -1.18
CA ALA A 95 -4.03 -10.46 -0.85
C ALA A 95 -4.75 -9.57 0.19
N CYS A 96 -4.03 -9.10 1.21
CA CYS A 96 -4.55 -8.16 2.19
C CYS A 96 -4.94 -6.82 1.54
N MET A 97 -4.11 -6.30 0.63
CA MET A 97 -4.39 -5.07 -0.11
C MET A 97 -5.58 -5.22 -1.06
N MET A 98 -5.69 -6.35 -1.77
CA MET A 98 -6.86 -6.64 -2.62
C MET A 98 -8.15 -6.73 -1.82
N ARG A 99 -8.12 -7.41 -0.66
CA ARG A 99 -9.26 -7.45 0.26
C ARG A 99 -9.63 -6.05 0.80
N ALA A 100 -8.64 -5.21 1.10
CA ALA A 100 -8.90 -3.83 1.47
C ALA A 100 -9.57 -3.04 0.33
N MET A 101 -9.11 -3.21 -0.91
CA MET A 101 -9.72 -2.59 -2.09
C MET A 101 -11.16 -3.06 -2.33
N ASP A 102 -11.45 -4.35 -2.09
CA ASP A 102 -12.82 -4.89 -2.09
C ASP A 102 -13.72 -4.20 -1.07
N GLU A 103 -13.28 -4.17 0.18
CA GLU A 103 -14.11 -3.73 1.31
C GLU A 103 -14.35 -2.22 1.29
N VAL A 104 -13.42 -1.41 0.77
CA VAL A 104 -13.62 0.04 0.57
C VAL A 104 -14.21 0.40 -0.79
N GLN A 105 -14.57 -0.61 -1.59
CA GLN A 105 -15.22 -0.47 -2.89
C GLN A 105 -14.44 0.42 -3.86
N VAL A 106 -13.14 0.15 -4.03
CA VAL A 106 -12.33 0.87 -5.02
C VAL A 106 -12.95 0.71 -6.42
N PRO A 107 -13.16 1.81 -7.17
CA PRO A 107 -13.72 1.76 -8.51
C PRO A 107 -12.97 0.78 -9.42
N GLN A 108 -13.70 -0.04 -10.19
CA GLN A 108 -13.14 -1.12 -11.00
C GLN A 108 -12.07 -0.64 -11.98
N ASP A 109 -12.27 0.55 -12.56
CA ASP A 109 -11.37 1.20 -13.48
C ASP A 109 -10.04 1.60 -12.82
N VAL A 110 -10.04 1.94 -11.52
CA VAL A 110 -8.82 2.24 -10.75
C VAL A 110 -8.19 0.96 -10.21
N ARG A 111 -9.02 0.00 -9.80
CA ARG A 111 -8.62 -1.22 -9.13
C ARG A 111 -7.67 -2.07 -9.98
N GLY A 112 -7.96 -2.24 -11.26
CA GLY A 112 -7.12 -3.02 -12.16
C GLY A 112 -5.71 -2.42 -12.28
N ASP A 113 -5.65 -1.12 -12.56
CA ASP A 113 -4.40 -0.36 -12.67
C ASP A 113 -3.59 -0.41 -11.37
N LEU A 114 -4.26 -0.18 -10.24
CA LEU A 114 -3.66 -0.16 -8.91
C LEU A 114 -3.13 -1.54 -8.53
N THR A 115 -3.90 -2.60 -8.76
CA THR A 115 -3.49 -3.98 -8.48
C THR A 115 -2.25 -4.34 -9.29
N ALA A 116 -2.24 -4.07 -10.60
CA ALA A 116 -1.10 -4.36 -11.46
C ALA A 116 0.16 -3.57 -11.05
N ALA A 117 0.01 -2.29 -10.67
CA ALA A 117 1.12 -1.46 -10.25
C ALA A 117 1.69 -1.85 -8.88
N LEU A 118 0.82 -2.20 -7.93
CA LEU A 118 1.22 -2.70 -6.62
C LEU A 118 1.87 -4.08 -6.73
N GLN A 119 1.37 -4.97 -7.59
CA GLN A 119 1.96 -6.28 -7.84
C GLN A 119 3.41 -6.16 -8.29
N ARG A 120 3.69 -5.31 -9.30
CA ARG A 120 5.08 -5.05 -9.76
C ARG A 120 5.96 -4.50 -8.65
N THR A 121 5.43 -3.60 -7.82
CA THR A 121 6.16 -3.03 -6.69
C THR A 121 6.47 -4.09 -5.63
N ALA A 122 5.48 -4.89 -5.25
CA ALA A 122 5.61 -5.96 -4.27
C ALA A 122 6.59 -7.05 -4.74
N ASP A 123 6.50 -7.43 -6.02
CA ASP A 123 7.43 -8.36 -6.66
C ASP A 123 8.88 -7.86 -6.58
N PHE A 124 9.10 -6.55 -6.76
CA PHE A 124 10.41 -5.91 -6.65
C PHE A 124 10.93 -5.80 -5.20
N MET A 125 10.06 -5.89 -4.19
CA MET A 125 10.48 -5.83 -2.78
C MET A 125 11.04 -7.14 -2.24
N ARG A 126 10.76 -8.28 -2.89
CA ARG A 126 11.29 -9.59 -2.48
C ARG A 126 12.81 -9.58 -2.36
N ASN A 127 13.30 -10.17 -1.27
CA ASN A 127 14.70 -10.21 -0.91
C ASN A 127 15.14 -11.53 -0.26
N ARG A 128 14.25 -12.53 -0.25
CA ARG A 128 14.47 -13.91 0.16
C ARG A 128 13.97 -14.86 -0.91
#